data_AF-A0A0N9QXY4-F1
#
_entry.id   AF-A0A0N9QXY4-F1
#
_cell.length_a   1.000
_cell.length_b   1.000
_cell.length_c   1.000
_cell.angle_alpha   90.00
_cell.angle_beta   90.00
_cell.angle_gamma   90.00
#
_symmetry.space_group_name_H-M   'P 1'
#
loop_
_entity.id
_entity.type
_entity.pdbx_description
1 polymer ?
#
loop_
_entity_poly.entity_id
_entity_poly.type
_entity_poly.pdbx_seq_one_letter_code
_entity_poly.pdbx_strand_id
1 'polypeptide(L)'
;SNADTLVSIGGVQSNHTRMVAAVAAKIGMKCLLVQESWVPHEDAVYYRVGNILLSRIMGAEVRLVDQGFDIGIRRSWEEALDEVKARGGRPYAIPAGASVHKYGGLGYVQFAQEVRAQEKQLGFAFDYIIVCTVTGSTQAGMVVGFAQDGRQRNVVGIDASATPEQASAQVLDIAKNTAKLVDLGTGFTEDDVVLLKAYAYPCYGIPSRETKEAIRLCARLEGMITDPVYEG
;
A
#
# COMPACT_ATOMS: atom_id res chain seq x y z
N SER A 1 9.79 -18.10 -9.56
CA SER A 1 9.58 -18.58 -8.17
C SER A 1 9.04 -20.01 -8.09
N ASN A 2 8.43 -20.60 -9.14
CA ASN A 2 7.79 -21.94 -9.09
C ASN A 2 6.78 -22.10 -7.93
N ALA A 3 6.21 -20.99 -7.46
CA ALA A 3 5.26 -20.94 -6.36
C ALA A 3 3.87 -21.40 -6.80
N ASP A 4 3.10 -21.93 -5.85
CA ASP A 4 1.71 -22.35 -6.06
C ASP A 4 0.71 -21.60 -5.17
N THR A 5 1.21 -20.84 -4.18
CA THR A 5 0.41 -20.17 -3.16
C THR A 5 0.91 -18.74 -2.97
N LEU A 6 0.06 -17.73 -3.06
CA LEU A 6 0.39 -16.36 -2.64
C LEU A 6 0.14 -16.24 -1.13
N VAL A 7 1.12 -15.69 -0.40
CA VAL A 7 1.00 -15.45 1.05
C VAL A 7 1.22 -13.98 1.34
N SER A 8 0.24 -13.35 1.97
CA SER A 8 0.28 -11.91 2.27
C SER A 8 -0.33 -11.58 3.63
N ILE A 9 -0.16 -10.32 4.05
CA ILE A 9 -0.58 -9.80 5.35
C ILE A 9 -1.20 -8.40 5.25
N GLY A 10 -2.11 -8.09 6.15
CA GLY A 10 -2.65 -6.75 6.34
C GLY A 10 -3.57 -6.64 7.55
N GLY A 11 -4.10 -5.44 7.79
CA GLY A 11 -5.24 -5.28 8.71
C GLY A 11 -6.50 -6.02 8.21
N VAL A 12 -7.50 -6.17 9.08
CA VAL A 12 -8.80 -6.81 8.74
C VAL A 12 -9.40 -6.26 7.44
N GLN A 13 -9.46 -4.94 7.27
CA GLN A 13 -9.99 -4.30 6.06
C GLN A 13 -8.93 -4.00 4.99
N SER A 14 -7.82 -4.73 4.98
CA SER A 14 -6.71 -4.47 4.05
C SER A 14 -7.12 -4.62 2.58
N ASN A 15 -7.05 -3.49 1.85
CA ASN A 15 -7.16 -3.44 0.40
C ASN A 15 -6.12 -4.36 -0.28
N HIS A 16 -4.90 -4.41 0.27
CA HIS A 16 -3.81 -5.21 -0.26
C HIS A 16 -4.16 -6.71 -0.26
N THR A 17 -4.62 -7.23 0.88
CA THR A 17 -4.96 -8.66 0.99
C THR A 17 -6.10 -9.06 0.04
N ARG A 18 -7.10 -8.20 -0.13
CA ARG A 18 -8.19 -8.39 -1.09
C ARG A 18 -7.67 -8.44 -2.53
N MET A 19 -6.74 -7.57 -2.91
CA MET A 19 -6.14 -7.60 -4.24
C MET A 19 -5.28 -8.85 -4.45
N VAL A 20 -4.52 -9.31 -3.44
CA VAL A 20 -3.74 -10.55 -3.52
C VAL A 20 -4.65 -11.76 -3.73
N ALA A 21 -5.79 -11.84 -3.02
CA ALA A 21 -6.78 -12.89 -3.24
C ALA A 21 -7.34 -12.88 -4.67
N ALA A 22 -7.69 -11.70 -5.19
CA ALA A 22 -8.19 -11.56 -6.56
C ALA A 22 -7.17 -12.03 -7.61
N VAL A 23 -5.89 -11.63 -7.44
CA VAL A 23 -4.81 -12.03 -8.33
C VAL A 23 -4.56 -13.53 -8.25
N ALA A 24 -4.51 -14.11 -7.04
CA ALA A 24 -4.35 -15.56 -6.86
C ALA A 24 -5.44 -16.35 -7.59
N ALA A 25 -6.70 -15.97 -7.40
CA ALA A 25 -7.84 -16.60 -8.09
C ALA A 25 -7.72 -16.48 -9.61
N LYS A 26 -7.37 -15.29 -10.12
CA LYS A 26 -7.21 -15.04 -11.57
C LYS A 26 -6.13 -15.90 -12.20
N ILE A 27 -5.01 -16.13 -11.52
CA ILE A 27 -3.86 -16.89 -12.05
C ILE A 27 -3.86 -18.37 -11.63
N GLY A 28 -4.91 -18.84 -10.95
CA GLY A 28 -5.06 -20.23 -10.54
C GLY A 28 -4.14 -20.67 -9.39
N MET A 29 -3.68 -19.73 -8.55
CA MET A 29 -2.87 -20.03 -7.37
C MET A 29 -3.73 -20.08 -6.10
N LYS A 30 -3.27 -20.84 -5.10
CA LYS A 30 -3.84 -20.76 -3.75
C LYS A 30 -3.51 -19.39 -3.13
N CYS A 31 -4.27 -19.00 -2.12
CA CYS A 31 -4.04 -17.75 -1.39
C CYS A 31 -4.21 -17.99 0.11
N LEU A 32 -3.21 -17.58 0.89
CA LEU A 32 -3.28 -17.55 2.35
C LEU A 32 -3.01 -16.11 2.81
N LEU A 33 -3.96 -15.55 3.57
CA LEU A 33 -3.91 -14.19 4.07
C LEU A 33 -3.86 -14.18 5.59
N VAL A 34 -2.87 -13.49 6.14
CA VAL A 34 -2.83 -13.15 7.57
C VAL A 34 -3.47 -11.79 7.75
N GLN A 35 -4.55 -11.73 8.52
CA GLN A 35 -5.26 -10.49 8.80
C GLN A 35 -5.27 -10.18 10.29
N GLU A 36 -4.74 -9.02 10.64
CA GLU A 36 -4.48 -8.64 12.03
C GLU A 36 -5.36 -7.47 12.48
N SER A 37 -5.64 -7.41 13.78
CA SER A 37 -6.37 -6.32 14.45
C SER A 37 -5.53 -5.04 14.55
N TRP A 38 -5.14 -4.47 13.40
CA TRP A 38 -4.30 -3.27 13.33
C TRP A 38 -4.99 -2.00 13.85
N VAL A 39 -6.31 -1.95 13.78
CA VAL A 39 -7.11 -0.79 14.15
C VAL A 39 -7.88 -1.10 15.43
N PRO A 40 -7.84 -0.24 16.46
CA PRO A 40 -8.65 -0.40 17.68
C PRO A 40 -10.10 -0.01 17.39
N HIS A 41 -10.77 -0.78 16.54
CA HIS A 41 -12.14 -0.52 16.09
C HIS A 41 -13.05 -1.69 16.43
N GLU A 42 -13.94 -1.46 17.39
CA GLU A 42 -14.98 -2.42 17.75
C GLU A 42 -16.25 -2.12 16.96
N ASP A 43 -16.43 -2.86 15.86
CA ASP A 43 -17.67 -2.87 15.09
C ASP A 43 -18.10 -4.33 14.87
N ALA A 44 -19.40 -4.59 15.09
CA ALA A 44 -19.98 -5.93 15.09
C ALA A 44 -19.80 -6.67 13.75
N VAL A 45 -19.60 -5.94 12.66
CA VAL A 45 -19.47 -6.48 11.30
C VAL A 45 -18.09 -6.25 10.68
N TYR A 46 -17.16 -5.57 11.34
CA TYR A 46 -15.83 -5.23 10.82
C TYR A 46 -15.09 -6.43 10.20
N TYR A 47 -15.21 -7.60 10.82
CA TYR A 47 -14.58 -8.87 10.39
C TYR A 47 -15.41 -9.66 9.36
N ARG A 48 -16.51 -9.12 8.85
CA ARG A 48 -17.51 -9.84 8.04
C ARG A 48 -17.99 -9.07 6.80
N VAL A 49 -17.60 -7.81 6.61
CA VAL A 49 -17.98 -6.98 5.46
C VAL A 49 -16.74 -6.40 4.76
N GLY A 50 -16.93 -5.78 3.60
CA GLY A 50 -15.85 -5.08 2.91
C GLY A 50 -14.76 -6.01 2.37
N ASN A 51 -13.50 -5.60 2.49
CA ASN A 51 -12.36 -6.26 1.88
C ASN A 51 -12.19 -7.71 2.36
N ILE A 52 -12.34 -7.98 3.67
CA ILE A 52 -12.23 -9.35 4.20
C ILE A 52 -13.28 -10.31 3.63
N LEU A 53 -14.52 -9.82 3.45
CA LEU A 53 -15.59 -10.61 2.85
C LEU A 53 -15.24 -10.96 1.40
N LEU A 54 -14.76 -10.00 0.62
CA LEU A 54 -14.35 -10.20 -0.77
C LEU A 54 -13.20 -11.22 -0.87
N SER A 55 -12.20 -11.14 0.01
CA SER A 55 -11.10 -12.12 0.06
C SER A 55 -11.60 -13.56 0.25
N ARG A 56 -12.57 -13.76 1.16
CA ARG A 56 -13.20 -15.07 1.40
C ARG A 56 -14.01 -15.55 0.19
N ILE A 57 -14.80 -14.67 -0.43
CA ILE A 57 -15.58 -14.99 -1.63
C ILE A 57 -14.67 -15.43 -2.79
N MET A 58 -13.49 -14.81 -2.92
CA MET A 58 -12.48 -15.17 -3.92
C MET A 58 -11.68 -16.43 -3.57
N GLY A 59 -12.02 -17.11 -2.47
CA GLY A 59 -11.45 -18.42 -2.12
C GLY A 59 -10.11 -18.37 -1.37
N ALA A 60 -9.72 -17.22 -0.82
CA ALA A 60 -8.52 -17.15 0.02
C ALA A 60 -8.75 -17.80 1.41
N GLU A 61 -7.75 -18.52 1.92
CA GLU A 61 -7.67 -18.92 3.32
C GLU A 61 -7.31 -17.70 4.17
N VAL A 62 -8.29 -17.14 4.88
CA VAL A 62 -8.11 -15.94 5.72
C VAL A 62 -7.93 -16.33 7.18
N ARG A 63 -6.82 -15.93 7.78
CA ARG A 63 -6.50 -16.13 9.20
C ARG A 63 -6.62 -14.82 9.94
N LEU A 64 -7.46 -14.80 10.97
CA LEU A 64 -7.55 -13.68 11.88
C LEU A 64 -6.57 -13.88 13.04
N VAL A 65 -5.71 -12.91 13.27
CA VAL A 65 -4.70 -12.91 14.33
C VAL A 65 -4.86 -11.65 15.16
N ASP A 66 -4.90 -11.79 16.48
CA ASP A 66 -5.03 -10.65 17.37
C ASP A 66 -3.66 -10.03 17.68
N GLN A 67 -3.15 -9.20 16.76
CA GLN A 67 -1.91 -8.42 16.89
C GLN A 67 -2.11 -6.97 16.40
N GLY A 68 -1.57 -5.98 17.11
CA GLY A 68 -1.70 -4.55 16.82
C GLY A 68 -0.74 -4.03 15.73
N PHE A 69 -1.04 -2.91 15.08
CA PHE A 69 -0.39 -2.39 13.84
C PHE A 69 1.14 -2.32 13.82
N ASP A 70 1.76 -2.67 12.68
CA ASP A 70 3.17 -2.40 12.31
C ASP A 70 3.32 -2.50 10.78
N ILE A 71 4.21 -1.71 10.17
CA ILE A 71 4.43 -1.67 8.70
C ILE A 71 5.59 -2.59 8.21
N GLY A 72 6.33 -3.21 9.12
CA GLY A 72 7.45 -4.12 8.88
C GLY A 72 7.06 -5.59 8.73
N ILE A 73 8.05 -6.48 8.87
CA ILE A 73 7.87 -7.94 8.76
C ILE A 73 7.27 -8.48 10.07
N ARG A 74 6.25 -9.33 9.96
CA ARG A 74 5.45 -9.85 11.08
C ARG A 74 5.68 -11.35 11.23
N ARG A 75 5.85 -11.82 12.47
CA ARG A 75 6.07 -13.24 12.79
C ARG A 75 4.92 -14.14 12.31
N SER A 76 3.68 -13.67 12.44
CA SER A 76 2.46 -14.36 11.98
C SER A 76 2.50 -14.67 10.48
N TRP A 77 3.14 -13.80 9.69
CA TRP A 77 3.33 -14.00 8.25
C TRP A 77 4.42 -15.04 7.96
N GLU A 78 5.50 -15.08 8.74
CA GLU A 78 6.55 -16.11 8.61
C GLU A 78 5.99 -17.49 8.93
N GLU A 79 5.20 -17.61 9.99
CA GLU A 79 4.50 -18.85 10.37
C GLU A 79 3.55 -19.32 9.26
N ALA A 80 2.84 -18.39 8.61
CA ALA A 80 1.98 -18.70 7.47
C ALA A 80 2.77 -19.23 6.25
N LEU A 81 3.96 -18.68 5.96
CA LEU A 81 4.82 -19.21 4.91
C LEU A 81 5.29 -20.64 5.22
N ASP A 82 5.75 -20.87 6.45
CA ASP A 82 6.27 -22.16 6.86
C ASP A 82 5.19 -23.23 6.87
N GLU A 83 3.95 -22.86 7.17
CA GLU A 83 2.83 -23.78 7.06
C GLU A 83 2.52 -24.18 5.62
N VAL A 84 2.57 -23.24 4.66
CA VAL A 84 2.41 -23.59 3.24
C VAL A 84 3.47 -24.62 2.84
N LYS A 85 4.72 -24.43 3.26
CA LYS A 85 5.80 -25.40 3.01
C LYS A 85 5.53 -26.74 3.70
N ALA A 86 5.08 -26.73 4.95
CA ALA A 86 4.76 -27.95 5.71
C ALA A 86 3.62 -28.76 5.07
N ARG A 87 2.66 -28.08 4.42
CA ARG A 87 1.58 -28.70 3.62
C ARG A 87 2.05 -29.16 2.21
N GLY A 88 3.34 -29.10 1.93
CA GLY A 88 3.94 -29.47 0.64
C GLY A 88 3.80 -28.42 -0.48
N GLY A 89 3.30 -27.22 -0.15
CA GLY A 89 3.16 -26.11 -1.08
C GLY A 89 4.43 -25.26 -1.21
N ARG A 90 4.38 -24.28 -2.10
CA ARG A 90 5.51 -23.37 -2.41
C ARG A 90 5.02 -21.93 -2.32
N PRO A 91 5.22 -21.25 -1.17
CA PRO A 91 4.69 -19.92 -0.99
C PRO A 91 5.47 -18.87 -1.80
N TYR A 92 4.75 -17.89 -2.34
CA TYR A 92 5.30 -16.62 -2.78
C TYR A 92 4.97 -15.54 -1.74
N ALA A 93 6.04 -15.04 -1.14
CA ALA A 93 6.03 -14.05 -0.08
C ALA A 93 5.68 -12.64 -0.61
N ILE A 94 4.55 -12.09 -0.18
CA ILE A 94 4.15 -10.70 -0.47
C ILE A 94 3.99 -9.95 0.86
N PRO A 95 4.90 -9.01 1.19
CA PRO A 95 4.84 -8.27 2.45
C PRO A 95 3.70 -7.24 2.45
N ALA A 96 3.43 -6.63 3.60
CA ALA A 96 2.40 -5.60 3.76
C ALA A 96 2.49 -4.52 2.67
N GLY A 97 1.37 -4.31 1.96
CA GLY A 97 1.27 -3.35 0.86
C GLY A 97 2.19 -3.63 -0.34
N ALA A 98 2.83 -4.81 -0.40
CA ALA A 98 3.94 -5.15 -1.30
C ALA A 98 5.17 -4.22 -1.19
N SER A 99 5.26 -3.38 -0.16
CA SER A 99 6.14 -2.22 -0.22
C SER A 99 7.62 -2.53 -0.08
N VAL A 100 7.98 -3.32 0.94
CA VAL A 100 9.37 -3.76 1.16
C VAL A 100 9.77 -4.94 0.26
N HIS A 101 8.94 -5.29 -0.71
CA HIS A 101 9.28 -6.30 -1.71
C HIS A 101 10.30 -5.74 -2.72
N LYS A 102 11.21 -6.58 -3.22
CA LYS A 102 12.23 -6.20 -4.21
C LYS A 102 11.65 -5.38 -5.37
N TYR A 103 10.50 -5.79 -5.89
CA TYR A 103 9.84 -5.14 -7.04
C TYR A 103 8.73 -4.16 -6.66
N GLY A 104 8.54 -3.85 -5.37
CA GLY A 104 7.39 -3.10 -4.86
C GLY A 104 7.23 -1.71 -5.47
N GLY A 105 8.33 -0.99 -5.69
CA GLY A 105 8.29 0.37 -6.27
C GLY A 105 8.11 0.43 -7.79
N LEU A 106 8.34 -0.67 -8.53
CA LEU A 106 8.40 -0.62 -10.00
C LEU A 106 7.07 -0.21 -10.65
N GLY A 107 5.93 -0.60 -10.05
CA GLY A 107 4.62 -0.24 -10.56
C GLY A 107 4.42 1.28 -10.63
N TYR A 108 4.88 2.01 -9.61
CA TYR A 108 4.72 3.46 -9.57
C TYR A 108 5.87 4.24 -10.23
N VAL A 109 6.98 3.58 -10.56
CA VAL A 109 7.91 4.12 -11.57
C VAL A 109 7.22 4.18 -12.93
N GLN A 110 6.49 3.11 -13.30
CA GLN A 110 5.72 3.08 -14.53
C GLN A 110 4.56 4.09 -14.51
N PHE A 111 3.93 4.32 -13.36
CA PHE A 111 2.94 5.39 -13.20
C PHE A 111 3.46 6.75 -13.66
N ALA A 112 4.69 7.14 -13.27
CA ALA A 112 5.25 8.42 -13.73
C ALA A 112 5.47 8.46 -15.25
N GLN A 113 5.79 7.33 -15.89
CA GLN A 113 5.85 7.23 -17.36
C GLN A 113 4.48 7.43 -17.99
N GLU A 114 3.45 6.84 -17.40
CA GLU A 114 2.07 6.98 -17.85
C GLU A 114 1.61 8.44 -17.74
N VAL A 115 1.90 9.11 -16.62
CA VAL A 115 1.60 10.53 -16.44
C VAL A 115 2.28 11.37 -17.50
N ARG A 116 3.58 11.19 -17.77
CA ARG A 116 4.28 11.91 -18.85
C ARG A 116 3.62 11.73 -20.22
N ALA A 117 3.19 10.50 -20.53
CA ALA A 117 2.51 10.21 -21.79
C ALA A 117 1.15 10.93 -21.87
N GLN A 118 0.40 10.96 -20.76
CA GLN A 118 -0.87 11.67 -20.64
C GLN A 118 -0.69 13.19 -20.71
N GLU A 119 0.30 13.78 -20.02
CA GLU A 119 0.65 15.20 -20.08
C GLU A 119 0.93 15.66 -21.53
N LYS A 120 1.68 14.83 -22.28
CA LYS A 120 1.93 15.08 -23.71
C LYS A 120 0.65 15.06 -24.55
N GLN A 121 -0.30 14.17 -24.25
CA GLN A 121 -1.59 14.09 -24.95
C GLN A 121 -2.51 15.25 -24.60
N LEU A 122 -2.49 15.71 -23.35
CA LEU A 122 -3.32 16.79 -22.84
C LEU A 122 -2.77 18.18 -23.21
N GLY A 123 -1.47 18.29 -23.50
CA GLY A 123 -0.83 19.55 -23.84
C GLY A 123 -0.48 20.43 -22.64
N PHE A 124 -0.52 19.89 -21.42
CA PHE A 124 -0.08 20.55 -20.19
C PHE A 124 0.56 19.54 -19.23
N ALA A 125 1.35 20.04 -18.29
CA ALA A 125 1.97 19.24 -17.22
C ALA A 125 1.28 19.50 -15.88
N PHE A 126 1.27 18.49 -15.01
CA PHE A 126 0.84 18.63 -13.62
C PHE A 126 1.97 19.18 -12.76
N ASP A 127 1.67 20.21 -11.96
CA ASP A 127 2.63 20.81 -11.06
C ASP A 127 2.92 19.96 -9.83
N TYR A 128 1.92 19.22 -9.32
CA TYR A 128 2.04 18.38 -8.13
C TYR A 128 1.24 17.09 -8.25
N ILE A 129 1.69 16.06 -7.53
CA ILE A 129 0.99 14.80 -7.35
C ILE A 129 0.75 14.61 -5.86
N ILE A 130 -0.51 14.50 -5.44
CA ILE A 130 -0.88 14.22 -4.05
C ILE A 130 -1.15 12.72 -3.92
N VAL A 131 -0.59 12.08 -2.89
CA VAL A 131 -0.74 10.63 -2.70
C VAL A 131 -0.78 10.24 -1.21
N CYS A 132 -1.70 9.36 -0.82
CA CYS A 132 -1.71 8.78 0.52
C CYS A 132 -0.52 7.82 0.72
N THR A 133 0.16 7.92 1.86
CA THR A 133 1.35 7.11 2.20
C THR A 133 1.18 6.41 3.55
N VAL A 134 1.36 5.10 3.54
CA VAL A 134 1.45 4.26 4.76
C VAL A 134 2.68 3.35 4.67
N THR A 135 2.66 2.37 3.77
CA THR A 135 3.78 1.41 3.63
C THR A 135 4.82 1.85 2.60
N GLY A 136 4.55 2.87 1.78
CA GLY A 136 5.58 3.67 1.12
C GLY A 136 5.92 3.36 -0.35
N SER A 137 5.74 2.13 -0.86
CA SER A 137 6.21 1.83 -2.24
C SER A 137 5.50 2.59 -3.36
N THR A 138 4.24 2.98 -3.13
CA THR A 138 3.50 3.89 -4.02
C THR A 138 4.26 5.19 -4.21
N GLN A 139 4.47 5.95 -3.12
CA GLN A 139 5.19 7.22 -3.17
C GLN A 139 6.63 7.03 -3.62
N ALA A 140 7.32 6.00 -3.14
CA ALA A 140 8.72 5.72 -3.51
C ALA A 140 8.89 5.47 -5.02
N GLY A 141 7.98 4.71 -5.63
CA GLY A 141 7.98 4.49 -7.07
C GLY A 141 7.72 5.77 -7.85
N MET A 142 6.79 6.61 -7.38
CA MET A 142 6.54 7.93 -7.97
C MET A 142 7.78 8.84 -7.87
N VAL A 143 8.41 8.93 -6.69
CA VAL A 143 9.66 9.69 -6.46
C VAL A 143 10.74 9.25 -7.45
N VAL A 144 10.96 7.95 -7.61
CA VAL A 144 11.94 7.41 -8.58
C VAL A 144 11.53 7.72 -10.02
N GLY A 145 10.25 7.56 -10.36
CA GLY A 145 9.74 7.79 -11.71
C GLY A 145 9.77 9.25 -12.15
N PHE A 146 9.48 10.19 -11.25
CA PHE A 146 9.50 11.64 -11.49
C PHE A 146 10.90 12.25 -11.31
N ALA A 147 11.86 11.54 -10.71
CA ALA A 147 13.25 11.99 -10.71
C ALA A 147 13.86 12.08 -12.11
N GLN A 148 13.34 11.32 -13.09
CA GLN A 148 13.78 11.37 -14.48
C GLN A 148 13.56 12.74 -15.15
N ASP A 149 12.59 13.52 -14.69
CA ASP A 149 12.30 14.86 -15.18
C ASP A 149 12.46 15.94 -14.08
N GLY A 150 13.14 15.59 -12.98
CA GLY A 150 13.47 16.51 -11.88
C GLY A 150 12.28 16.91 -11.00
N ARG A 151 11.17 16.18 -11.05
CA ARG A 151 9.92 16.47 -10.31
C ARG A 151 9.70 15.58 -9.08
N GLN A 152 10.72 14.87 -8.60
CA GLN A 152 10.55 13.96 -7.47
C GLN A 152 10.01 14.66 -6.21
N ARG A 153 10.36 15.94 -5.99
CA ARG A 153 9.86 16.76 -4.86
C ARG A 153 8.45 17.32 -5.08
N ASN A 154 7.88 17.14 -6.27
CA ASN A 154 6.50 17.51 -6.58
C ASN A 154 5.52 16.39 -6.21
N VAL A 155 6.03 15.21 -5.83
CA VAL A 155 5.26 14.12 -5.24
C VAL A 155 5.08 14.39 -3.75
N VAL A 156 3.90 14.88 -3.38
CA VAL A 156 3.54 15.23 -2.00
C VAL A 156 2.77 14.06 -1.39
N GLY A 157 3.46 13.30 -0.55
CA GLY A 157 2.85 12.27 0.28
C GLY A 157 2.02 12.87 1.41
N ILE A 158 0.88 12.28 1.72
CA ILE A 158 0.10 12.54 2.94
C ILE A 158 0.20 11.31 3.82
N ASP A 159 0.75 11.46 5.02
CA ASP A 159 0.84 10.35 5.97
C ASP A 159 -0.56 9.92 6.41
N ALA A 160 -0.79 8.60 6.42
CA ALA A 160 -1.96 7.96 7.01
C ALA A 160 -1.58 6.82 7.98
N SER A 161 -0.28 6.63 8.29
CA SER A 161 0.15 5.60 9.25
C SER A 161 0.12 6.08 10.70
N ALA A 162 0.11 7.40 10.94
CA ALA A 162 0.36 8.02 12.24
C ALA A 162 1.75 7.67 12.82
N THR A 163 2.67 7.22 11.96
CA THR A 163 4.09 6.95 12.25
C THR A 163 4.99 7.57 11.18
N PRO A 164 4.91 8.90 10.97
CA PRO A 164 5.42 9.55 9.76
C PRO A 164 6.93 9.44 9.59
N GLU A 165 7.71 9.36 10.67
CA GLU A 165 9.16 9.14 10.62
C GLU A 165 9.48 7.77 10.02
N GLN A 166 8.76 6.73 10.45
CA GLN A 166 8.92 5.37 9.95
C GLN A 166 8.48 5.28 8.49
N ALA A 167 7.34 5.89 8.15
CA ALA A 167 6.82 5.93 6.79
C ALA A 167 7.81 6.65 5.84
N SER A 168 8.33 7.81 6.22
CA SER A 168 9.29 8.58 5.42
C SER A 168 10.60 7.82 5.20
N ALA A 169 11.17 7.23 6.26
CA ALA A 169 12.37 6.40 6.15
C ALA A 169 12.15 5.20 5.22
N GLN A 170 11.01 4.52 5.33
CA GLN A 170 10.67 3.40 4.48
C GLN A 170 10.47 3.82 3.00
N VAL A 171 9.86 4.97 2.73
CA VAL A 171 9.76 5.54 1.37
C VAL A 171 11.17 5.77 0.80
N LEU A 172 12.06 6.40 1.57
CA LEU A 172 13.43 6.68 1.13
C LEU A 172 14.21 5.40 0.80
N ASP A 173 14.11 4.38 1.66
CA ASP A 173 14.80 3.11 1.44
C ASP A 173 14.25 2.37 0.21
N ILE A 174 12.93 2.35 0.04
CA ILE A 174 12.31 1.75 -1.16
C ILE A 174 12.72 2.52 -2.41
N ALA A 175 12.77 3.87 -2.37
CA ALA A 175 13.17 4.69 -3.50
C ALA A 175 14.62 4.38 -3.91
N LYS A 176 15.56 4.37 -2.96
CA LYS A 176 16.97 4.01 -3.19
C LYS A 176 17.12 2.61 -3.81
N ASN A 177 16.37 1.63 -3.33
CA ASN A 177 16.43 0.26 -3.85
C ASN A 177 15.81 0.15 -5.24
N THR A 178 14.68 0.83 -5.47
CA THR A 178 13.99 0.85 -6.77
C THR A 178 14.83 1.56 -7.82
N ALA A 179 15.51 2.66 -7.47
CA ALA A 179 16.40 3.40 -8.35
C ALA A 179 17.54 2.54 -8.92
N LYS A 180 18.09 1.64 -8.09
CA LYS A 180 19.11 0.67 -8.51
C LYS A 180 18.56 -0.38 -9.48
N LEU A 181 17.28 -0.74 -9.38
CA LEU A 181 16.66 -1.73 -10.27
C LEU A 181 16.35 -1.17 -11.66
N VAL A 182 16.20 0.14 -11.78
CA VAL A 182 15.91 0.84 -13.04
C VAL A 182 17.11 1.61 -13.58
N ASP A 183 18.30 1.38 -13.01
CA ASP A 183 19.57 2.02 -13.38
C ASP A 183 19.48 3.54 -13.52
N LEU A 184 18.75 4.21 -12.62
CA LEU A 184 18.48 5.66 -12.71
C LEU A 184 19.76 6.51 -12.58
N GLY A 185 20.77 6.02 -11.84
CA GLY A 185 22.04 6.72 -11.60
C GLY A 185 21.97 7.88 -10.59
N THR A 186 20.77 8.26 -10.14
CA THR A 186 20.55 9.34 -9.15
C THR A 186 20.46 8.79 -7.73
N GLY A 187 21.14 9.45 -6.78
CA GLY A 187 20.98 9.21 -5.35
C GLY A 187 19.81 9.99 -4.78
N PHE A 188 19.12 9.41 -3.80
CA PHE A 188 18.02 10.07 -3.08
C PHE A 188 18.45 10.47 -1.67
N THR A 189 18.09 11.68 -1.26
CA THR A 189 18.23 12.17 0.12
C THR A 189 16.85 12.29 0.78
N GLU A 190 16.82 12.63 2.07
CA GLU A 190 15.57 12.88 2.79
C GLU A 190 14.76 14.03 2.17
N ASP A 191 15.43 15.02 1.56
CA ASP A 191 14.78 16.18 0.94
C ASP A 191 13.97 15.84 -0.32
N ASP A 192 14.24 14.69 -0.93
CA ASP A 192 13.48 14.17 -2.08
C ASP A 192 12.14 13.55 -1.66
N VAL A 193 11.96 13.23 -0.38
CA VAL A 193 10.74 12.60 0.16
C VAL A 193 9.90 13.64 0.89
N VAL A 194 8.91 14.20 0.19
CA VAL A 194 7.95 15.15 0.78
C VAL A 194 6.79 14.38 1.41
N LEU A 195 6.66 14.42 2.74
CA LEU A 195 5.58 13.76 3.49
C LEU A 195 4.92 14.73 4.48
N LEU A 196 3.66 15.07 4.25
CA LEU A 196 2.85 15.88 5.16
C LEU A 196 2.27 15.02 6.27
N LYS A 197 2.44 15.44 7.52
CA LYS A 197 2.18 14.62 8.72
C LYS A 197 0.92 15.03 9.48
N ALA A 198 0.24 16.10 9.05
CA ALA A 198 -0.78 16.78 9.84
C ALA A 198 -2.15 16.08 9.87
N TYR A 199 -2.36 15.03 9.07
CA TYR A 199 -3.70 14.51 8.76
C TYR A 199 -3.96 13.08 9.28
N ALA A 200 -2.93 12.37 9.76
CA ALA A 200 -3.04 10.96 10.17
C ALA A 200 -3.70 10.71 11.55
N TYR A 201 -4.04 11.77 12.28
CA TYR A 201 -4.60 11.65 13.63
C TYR A 201 -6.04 11.10 13.59
N PRO A 202 -6.51 10.42 14.65
CA PRO A 202 -5.79 10.10 15.90
C PRO A 202 -4.81 8.93 15.79
N CYS A 203 -5.05 7.98 14.89
CA CYS A 203 -4.16 6.85 14.62
C CYS A 203 -4.57 6.15 13.32
N TYR A 204 -3.73 5.21 12.85
CA TYR A 204 -4.04 4.40 11.67
C TYR A 204 -5.44 3.76 11.72
N GLY A 205 -6.23 4.01 10.68
CA GLY A 205 -7.54 3.41 10.46
C GLY A 205 -8.70 4.01 11.25
N ILE A 206 -8.46 5.04 12.06
CA ILE A 206 -9.52 5.79 12.73
C ILE A 206 -9.63 7.18 12.10
N PRO A 207 -10.77 7.54 11.47
CA PRO A 207 -10.91 8.85 10.84
C PRO A 207 -11.14 9.97 11.87
N SER A 208 -10.47 11.10 11.66
CA SER A 208 -10.78 12.35 12.35
C SER A 208 -12.15 12.92 11.94
N ARG A 209 -12.57 14.03 12.55
CA ARG A 209 -13.76 14.75 12.10
C ARG A 209 -13.53 15.34 10.70
N GLU A 210 -12.34 15.90 10.50
CA GLU A 210 -11.90 16.56 9.28
C GLU A 210 -11.83 15.57 8.11
N THR A 211 -11.32 14.34 8.33
CA THR A 211 -11.40 13.23 7.37
C THR A 211 -12.85 12.95 6.95
N LYS A 212 -13.77 12.86 7.91
CA LYS A 212 -15.19 12.64 7.59
C LYS A 212 -15.83 13.82 6.86
N GLU A 213 -15.32 15.04 7.05
CA GLU A 213 -15.78 16.23 6.32
C GLU A 213 -15.25 16.24 4.88
N ALA A 214 -13.97 15.93 4.67
CA ALA A 214 -13.34 15.81 3.37
C ALA A 214 -13.99 14.74 2.50
N ILE A 215 -14.23 13.53 3.04
CA ILE A 215 -14.98 12.46 2.36
C ILE A 215 -16.35 12.97 1.89
N ARG A 216 -17.11 13.63 2.77
CA ARG A 216 -18.45 14.14 2.43
C ARG A 216 -18.39 15.25 1.39
N LEU A 217 -17.39 16.12 1.46
CA LEU A 217 -17.22 17.22 0.51
C LEU A 217 -16.97 16.67 -0.89
N CYS A 218 -15.98 15.77 -1.04
CA CYS A 218 -15.65 15.14 -2.32
C CYS A 218 -16.85 14.35 -2.89
N ALA A 219 -17.50 13.54 -2.06
CA ALA A 219 -18.67 12.76 -2.48
C ALA A 219 -19.85 13.64 -2.93
N ARG A 220 -20.09 14.77 -2.26
CA ARG A 220 -21.23 15.66 -2.59
C ARG A 220 -20.99 16.51 -3.81
N LEU A 221 -19.75 16.94 -4.05
CA LEU A 221 -19.42 17.82 -5.16
C LEU A 221 -19.12 17.04 -6.45
N GLU A 222 -18.43 15.91 -6.34
CA GLU A 222 -17.89 15.19 -7.51
C GLU A 222 -18.46 13.78 -7.66
N GLY A 223 -19.26 13.29 -6.71
CA GLY A 223 -19.72 11.89 -6.70
C GLY A 223 -18.58 10.87 -6.53
N MET A 224 -17.38 11.32 -6.16
CA MET A 224 -16.20 10.49 -5.95
C MET A 224 -16.09 10.11 -4.48
N ILE A 225 -16.08 8.79 -4.20
CA ILE A 225 -16.01 8.26 -2.84
C ILE A 225 -14.55 8.02 -2.43
N THR A 226 -14.19 8.51 -1.25
CA THR A 226 -12.94 8.21 -0.55
C THR A 226 -13.22 7.50 0.77
N ASP A 227 -12.25 6.74 1.28
CA ASP A 227 -12.41 5.87 2.44
C ASP A 227 -11.86 6.51 3.73
N PRO A 228 -12.30 6.07 4.92
CA PRO A 228 -11.90 6.67 6.19
C PRO A 228 -10.49 6.31 6.68
N VAL A 229 -9.73 5.49 5.94
CA VAL A 229 -8.39 5.03 6.32
C VAL A 229 -7.29 5.68 5.48
N TYR A 230 -7.48 5.80 4.17
CA TYR A 230 -6.42 6.20 3.24
C TYR A 230 -6.76 7.49 2.49
N GLU A 231 -7.76 7.45 1.61
CA GLU A 231 -7.96 8.51 0.61
C GLU A 231 -8.78 9.71 1.12
N GLY A 232 -9.34 9.61 2.33
CA GLY A 232 -10.33 10.53 2.90
C GLY A 232 -9.79 11.75 3.62
#